data_AF-A0AAZ1XIA2-F1
#
_entry.id   AF-A0AAZ1XIA2-F1
#
_cell.length_a   1.000
_cell.length_b   1.000
_cell.length_c   1.000
_cell.angle_alpha   90.00
_cell.angle_beta   90.00
_cell.angle_gamma   90.00
#
_symmetry.space_group_name_H-M   'P 1'
#
loop_
_entity.id
_entity.type
_entity.pdbx_description
1 polymer ?
#
loop_
_entity_poly.entity_id
_entity_poly.type
_entity_poly.pdbx_seq_one_letter_code
_entity_poly.pdbx_strand_id
1 'polypeptide(L)'
;MKQDKRFYLIDKFMNWTQAQSYCRSQYTDLASGLDQVDGEEMKALFTNSTFRAWVGLFRDSWRWSDGSDFSFRYWDMQLFNDEQSNKTCAMTLLNRSGKWSSDECDNKKPFFCYDDKLILIKENKTWKDALDYCRELYKDLVSITNGYQQRWVQETAKNADSPYVWIGLSYKCTLGLWLWVSDYVVCYKKWATEGKTEGCDMSV
;
A
#
# COMPACT_ATOMS: atom_id res chain seq x y z
N MET A 1 -4.38 -7.30 -26.99
CA MET A 1 -4.57 -8.75 -26.73
C MET A 1 -5.52 -8.88 -25.55
N LYS A 2 -6.70 -9.50 -25.71
CA LYS A 2 -7.58 -9.81 -24.57
C LYS A 2 -6.89 -10.90 -23.74
N GLN A 3 -6.68 -10.62 -22.46
CA GLN A 3 -6.17 -11.60 -21.51
C GLN A 3 -7.30 -12.60 -21.25
N ASP A 4 -7.08 -13.88 -21.57
CA ASP A 4 -8.06 -14.95 -21.39
C ASP A 4 -8.26 -15.21 -19.89
N LYS A 5 -9.22 -14.50 -19.27
CA LYS A 5 -9.52 -14.60 -17.84
C LYS A 5 -10.65 -15.60 -17.65
N ARG A 6 -10.37 -16.73 -17.00
CA ARG A 6 -11.41 -17.73 -16.67
C ARG A 6 -12.03 -17.45 -15.32
N PHE A 7 -13.37 -17.41 -15.27
CA PHE A 7 -14.15 -17.20 -14.05
C PHE A 7 -14.80 -18.51 -13.56
N TYR A 8 -14.87 -18.67 -12.25
CA TYR A 8 -15.43 -19.85 -11.59
C TYR A 8 -16.46 -19.43 -10.54
N LEU A 9 -17.68 -19.96 -10.62
CA LEU A 9 -18.68 -19.81 -9.57
C LEU A 9 -18.54 -20.97 -8.57
N ILE A 10 -18.18 -20.65 -7.33
CA ILE A 10 -18.00 -21.63 -6.27
C ILE A 10 -19.26 -21.66 -5.39
N ASP A 11 -20.06 -22.71 -5.52
CA ASP A 11 -21.29 -22.90 -4.73
C ASP A 11 -20.97 -23.49 -3.35
N LYS A 12 -20.27 -22.70 -2.52
CA LYS A 12 -19.97 -23.03 -1.12
C LYS A 12 -20.24 -21.80 -0.24
N PHE A 13 -21.04 -21.98 0.80
CA PHE A 13 -21.31 -20.92 1.78
C PHE A 13 -20.08 -20.68 2.66
N MET A 14 -19.46 -19.52 2.46
CA MET A 14 -18.28 -19.04 3.19
C MET A 14 -18.46 -17.55 3.49
N ASN A 15 -17.82 -17.04 4.55
CA ASN A 15 -17.68 -15.59 4.69
C ASN A 15 -16.68 -15.02 3.66
N TRP A 16 -16.66 -13.70 3.47
CA TRP A 16 -15.85 -13.07 2.42
C TRP A 16 -14.37 -13.46 2.49
N THR A 17 -13.77 -13.44 3.67
CA THR A 17 -12.35 -13.77 3.84
C THR A 17 -12.04 -15.24 3.63
N GLN A 18 -12.94 -16.13 4.05
CA GLN A 18 -12.83 -17.56 3.75
C GLN A 18 -12.90 -17.79 2.24
N ALA A 19 -13.83 -17.13 1.54
CA ALA A 19 -13.93 -17.20 0.08
C ALA A 19 -12.65 -16.66 -0.60
N GLN A 20 -12.10 -15.53 -0.13
CA GLN A 20 -10.83 -14.99 -0.61
C GLN A 20 -9.66 -15.95 -0.39
N SER A 21 -9.53 -16.50 0.82
CA SER A 21 -8.46 -17.44 1.17
C SER A 21 -8.54 -18.71 0.32
N TYR A 22 -9.76 -19.22 0.10
CA TYR A 22 -10.01 -20.35 -0.78
C TYR A 22 -9.60 -20.04 -2.22
N CYS A 23 -10.02 -18.89 -2.76
CA CYS A 23 -9.64 -18.47 -4.11
C CYS A 23 -8.14 -18.28 -4.28
N ARG A 24 -7.41 -17.71 -3.29
CA ARG A 24 -5.95 -17.58 -3.33
C ARG A 24 -5.21 -18.92 -3.19
N SER A 25 -5.84 -19.89 -2.53
CA SER A 25 -5.26 -21.23 -2.37
C SER A 25 -5.48 -22.11 -3.60
N GLN A 26 -6.61 -21.97 -4.31
CA GLN A 26 -7.02 -22.87 -5.39
C GLN A 26 -6.95 -22.22 -6.79
N TYR A 27 -7.01 -20.89 -6.84
CA TYR A 27 -7.07 -20.05 -8.04
C TYR A 27 -6.16 -18.81 -7.83
N THR A 28 -6.47 -17.67 -8.46
CA THR A 28 -5.74 -16.42 -8.26
C THR A 28 -6.28 -15.61 -7.07
N ASP A 29 -7.51 -15.12 -7.16
CA ASP A 29 -8.21 -14.38 -6.09
C ASP A 29 -9.71 -14.30 -6.43
N LEU A 30 -10.51 -13.64 -5.59
CA LEU A 30 -11.87 -13.23 -5.94
C LEU A 30 -11.87 -12.26 -7.13
N ALA A 31 -12.88 -12.37 -7.99
CA ALA A 31 -13.06 -11.48 -9.15
C ALA A 31 -13.12 -10.01 -8.70
N SER A 32 -12.29 -9.15 -9.30
CA SER A 32 -12.09 -7.76 -8.86
C SER A 32 -11.98 -6.77 -10.02
N GLY A 33 -12.45 -5.55 -9.79
CA GLY A 33 -12.51 -4.50 -10.81
C GLY A 33 -13.69 -4.64 -11.77
N LEU A 34 -14.05 -3.54 -12.42
CA LEU A 34 -15.26 -3.46 -13.24
C LEU A 34 -15.26 -4.47 -14.39
N ASP A 35 -14.13 -4.63 -15.09
CA ASP A 35 -14.00 -5.56 -16.22
C ASP A 35 -14.25 -7.02 -15.84
N GLN A 36 -13.93 -7.40 -14.59
CA GLN A 36 -14.14 -8.76 -14.12
C GLN A 36 -15.58 -8.97 -13.64
N VAL A 37 -16.13 -7.98 -12.92
CA VAL A 37 -17.43 -8.11 -12.25
C VAL A 37 -18.61 -7.79 -13.19
N ASP A 38 -18.42 -6.94 -14.20
CA ASP A 38 -19.46 -6.55 -15.18
C ASP A 38 -19.29 -7.21 -16.56
N GLY A 39 -18.29 -8.09 -16.71
CA GLY A 39 -18.01 -8.82 -17.94
C GLY A 39 -19.10 -9.84 -18.31
N GLU A 40 -19.29 -10.08 -19.61
CA GLU A 40 -20.28 -11.05 -20.15
C GLU A 40 -20.05 -12.48 -19.62
N GLU A 41 -18.78 -12.88 -19.46
CA GLU A 41 -18.41 -14.19 -18.92
C GLU A 41 -18.90 -14.37 -17.48
N MET A 42 -18.79 -13.33 -16.64
CA MET A 42 -19.29 -13.38 -15.27
C MET A 42 -20.83 -13.41 -15.25
N LYS A 43 -21.50 -12.63 -16.11
CA LYS A 43 -22.97 -12.63 -16.25
C LYS A 43 -23.52 -14.00 -16.66
N ALA A 44 -22.82 -14.71 -17.56
CA ALA A 44 -23.21 -16.05 -17.99
C ALA A 44 -23.28 -17.06 -16.82
N LEU A 45 -22.40 -16.93 -15.83
CA LEU A 45 -22.36 -17.79 -14.64
C LEU A 45 -23.59 -17.63 -13.72
N PHE A 46 -24.28 -16.48 -13.75
CA PHE A 46 -25.42 -16.19 -12.88
C PHE A 46 -26.79 -16.51 -13.51
N THR A 47 -26.83 -16.93 -14.78
CA THR A 47 -28.08 -17.13 -15.54
C THR A 47 -29.09 -18.09 -14.91
N ASN A 48 -28.64 -18.99 -14.02
CA ASN A 48 -29.49 -19.94 -13.28
C ASN A 48 -29.31 -19.89 -11.75
N SER A 49 -28.75 -18.80 -11.20
CA SER A 49 -28.44 -18.70 -9.76
C SER A 49 -29.15 -17.52 -9.10
N THR A 50 -29.83 -17.78 -7.98
CA THR A 50 -30.54 -16.75 -7.19
C THR A 50 -29.77 -16.29 -5.96
N PHE A 51 -28.58 -16.85 -5.70
CA PHE A 51 -27.78 -16.55 -4.53
C PHE A 51 -26.76 -15.43 -4.77
N ARG A 52 -26.38 -14.72 -3.70
CA ARG A 52 -25.37 -13.66 -3.72
C ARG A 52 -23.98 -14.29 -3.61
N ALA A 53 -23.04 -13.84 -4.45
CA ALA A 53 -21.65 -14.28 -4.42
C ALA A 53 -20.72 -13.15 -3.93
N TRP A 54 -19.63 -13.51 -3.26
CA TRP A 54 -18.60 -12.57 -2.87
C TRP A 54 -17.75 -12.15 -4.08
N VAL A 55 -17.39 -10.87 -4.16
CA VAL A 55 -16.43 -10.31 -5.13
C VAL A 55 -15.24 -9.72 -4.38
N GLY A 56 -14.12 -9.50 -5.08
CA GLY A 56 -12.86 -9.06 -4.46
C GLY A 56 -12.87 -7.62 -3.94
N LEU A 57 -13.95 -6.86 -4.13
CA LEU A 57 -14.11 -5.55 -3.51
C LEU A 57 -14.50 -5.70 -2.04
N PHE A 58 -13.73 -5.08 -1.15
CA PHE A 58 -14.00 -5.03 0.29
C PHE A 58 -13.81 -3.61 0.82
N ARG A 59 -14.51 -3.29 1.90
CA ARG A 59 -14.30 -2.05 2.66
C ARG A 59 -13.38 -2.36 3.82
N ASP A 60 -12.32 -1.58 3.97
CA ASP A 60 -11.42 -1.67 5.11
C ASP A 60 -10.87 -0.27 5.42
N SER A 61 -11.09 0.19 6.66
CA SER A 61 -10.61 1.50 7.14
C SER A 61 -9.27 1.45 7.88
N TRP A 62 -8.68 0.26 8.04
CA TRP A 62 -7.43 0.08 8.76
C TRP A 62 -6.21 0.55 7.95
N ARG A 63 -5.32 1.29 8.63
CA ARG A 63 -4.07 1.84 8.10
C ARG A 63 -2.94 1.65 9.10
N TRP A 64 -1.72 1.48 8.59
CA TRP A 64 -0.53 1.50 9.43
C TRP A 64 -0.30 2.90 9.99
N SER A 65 0.25 2.99 11.21
CA SER A 65 0.54 4.27 11.88
C SER A 65 1.61 5.09 11.17
N ASP A 66 2.46 4.44 10.38
CA ASP A 66 3.46 5.07 9.51
C ASP A 66 2.92 5.44 8.12
N GLY A 67 1.67 5.08 7.79
CA GLY A 67 1.09 5.32 6.48
C GLY A 67 1.71 4.51 5.34
N SER A 68 2.42 3.43 5.63
CA SER A 68 2.84 2.45 4.62
C SER A 68 1.64 1.73 3.99
N ASP A 69 1.88 1.05 2.86
CA ASP A 69 0.85 0.34 2.11
C ASP A 69 0.07 -0.66 2.97
N PHE A 70 -1.22 -0.76 2.68
CA PHE A 70 -2.16 -1.59 3.40
C PHE A 70 -2.84 -2.60 2.45
N SER A 71 -2.10 -3.46 1.76
CA SER A 71 -2.70 -4.55 0.97
C SER A 71 -2.80 -5.88 1.71
N PHE A 72 -1.82 -6.18 2.57
CA PHE A 72 -1.78 -7.42 3.34
C PHE A 72 -2.62 -7.31 4.63
N ARG A 73 -3.38 -8.38 4.93
CA ARG A 73 -4.14 -8.52 6.17
C ARG A 73 -3.90 -9.88 6.80
N TYR A 74 -3.64 -9.87 8.09
CA TYR A 74 -3.42 -11.09 8.85
C TYR A 74 -4.33 -11.15 10.08
N TRP A 75 -5.54 -10.59 9.98
CA TRP A 75 -6.54 -10.61 11.03
C TRP A 75 -6.91 -12.04 11.45
N ASP A 76 -7.15 -12.21 12.74
CA ASP A 76 -7.80 -13.39 13.27
C ASP A 76 -9.30 -13.32 12.97
N MET A 77 -9.70 -13.97 11.89
CA MET A 77 -11.09 -13.96 11.41
C MET A 77 -12.12 -14.55 12.39
N GLN A 78 -11.70 -15.26 13.43
CA GLN A 78 -12.63 -15.72 14.47
C GLN A 78 -12.96 -14.62 15.47
N LEU A 79 -12.12 -13.59 15.56
CA LEU A 79 -12.23 -12.49 16.53
C LEU A 79 -12.45 -11.14 15.85
N PHE A 80 -12.12 -11.03 14.57
CA PHE A 80 -12.28 -9.80 13.80
C PHE A 80 -13.77 -9.50 13.55
N ASN A 81 -14.21 -8.36 14.05
CA ASN A 81 -15.54 -7.82 13.82
C ASN A 81 -15.40 -6.32 13.50
N ASP A 82 -15.53 -5.97 12.22
CA ASP A 82 -15.36 -4.59 11.72
C ASP A 82 -16.64 -3.74 11.92
N GLU A 83 -17.77 -4.37 12.25
CA GLU A 83 -19.05 -3.68 12.41
C GLU A 83 -19.25 -3.07 13.80
N GLN A 84 -18.36 -3.37 14.77
CA GLN A 84 -18.54 -2.97 16.16
C GLN A 84 -17.24 -2.54 16.86
N SER A 85 -17.40 -1.42 17.57
CA SER A 85 -16.69 -1.00 18.78
C SER A 85 -15.59 0.06 18.63
N ASN A 86 -15.37 0.73 19.76
CA ASN A 86 -14.26 1.62 20.13
C ASN A 86 -12.86 0.99 19.98
N LYS A 87 -12.75 -0.25 19.48
CA LYS A 87 -11.50 -0.99 19.27
C LYS A 87 -10.83 -0.59 17.96
N THR A 88 -10.28 0.61 17.93
CA THR A 88 -9.72 1.22 16.72
C THR A 88 -8.20 1.06 16.58
N CYS A 89 -7.55 0.31 17.48
CA CYS A 89 -6.11 0.04 17.42
C CYS A 89 -5.81 -1.45 17.22
N ALA A 90 -4.83 -1.76 16.38
CA ALA A 90 -4.45 -3.13 16.06
C ALA A 90 -3.40 -3.67 17.06
N MET A 91 -3.48 -4.96 17.36
CA MET A 91 -2.49 -5.71 18.13
C MET A 91 -2.25 -7.09 17.51
N THR A 92 -1.11 -7.70 17.79
CA THR A 92 -0.81 -9.08 17.37
C THR A 92 -1.06 -10.08 18.49
N LEU A 93 -1.60 -11.24 18.14
CA LEU A 93 -1.85 -12.38 19.01
C LEU A 93 -0.67 -13.35 18.90
N LEU A 94 0.32 -13.19 19.78
CA LEU A 94 1.55 -14.01 19.78
C LEU A 94 1.26 -15.52 19.94
N ASN A 95 0.19 -15.87 20.67
CA ASN A 95 -0.26 -17.26 20.86
C ASN A 95 -1.06 -17.83 19.66
N ARG A 96 -1.36 -17.02 18.64
CA ARG A 96 -2.08 -17.44 17.43
C ARG A 96 -1.26 -17.16 16.18
N SER A 97 0.02 -17.52 16.22
CA SER A 97 0.98 -17.38 15.11
C SER A 97 1.12 -15.95 14.60
N GLY A 98 0.92 -14.95 15.46
CA GLY A 98 1.06 -13.54 15.12
C GLY A 98 -0.13 -12.92 14.38
N LYS A 99 -1.28 -13.61 14.30
CA LYS A 99 -2.51 -13.04 13.73
C LYS A 99 -2.92 -11.76 14.45
N TRP A 100 -3.58 -10.85 13.76
CA TRP A 100 -3.94 -9.54 14.28
C TRP A 100 -5.33 -9.56 14.92
N SER A 101 -5.55 -8.69 15.89
CA SER A 101 -6.85 -8.41 16.50
C SER A 101 -6.93 -6.91 16.83
N SER A 102 -8.12 -6.41 17.13
CA SER A 102 -8.33 -5.02 17.51
C SER A 102 -8.62 -4.88 19.01
N ASP A 103 -8.22 -3.74 19.58
CA ASP A 103 -8.54 -3.35 20.95
C ASP A 103 -8.65 -1.82 21.10
N GLU A 104 -9.13 -1.39 22.26
CA GLU A 104 -9.16 0.04 22.62
C GLU A 104 -7.74 0.60 22.69
N CYS A 105 -7.53 1.78 22.10
CA CYS A 105 -6.21 2.39 22.00
C CYS A 105 -5.60 2.79 23.36
N ASP A 106 -6.44 3.04 24.37
CA ASP A 106 -6.00 3.46 25.71
C ASP A 106 -5.50 2.29 26.58
N ASN A 107 -5.74 1.05 26.14
CA ASN A 107 -5.26 -0.14 26.85
C ASN A 107 -3.74 -0.26 26.73
N LYS A 108 -3.04 -0.29 27.87
CA LYS A 108 -1.59 -0.47 27.93
C LYS A 108 -1.18 -1.89 27.54
N LYS A 109 -0.23 -2.02 26.61
CA LYS A 109 0.30 -3.29 26.11
C LYS A 109 1.81 -3.18 25.80
N PRO A 110 2.56 -4.29 25.82
CA PRO A 110 3.87 -4.35 25.16
C PRO A 110 3.71 -4.08 23.65
N PHE A 111 4.71 -3.46 23.03
CA PHE A 111 4.69 -3.06 21.63
C PHE A 111 6.03 -3.31 20.95
N PHE A 112 5.99 -3.46 19.63
CA PHE A 112 7.19 -3.51 18.79
C PHE A 112 7.42 -2.14 18.17
N CYS A 113 8.68 -1.72 18.14
CA CYS A 113 9.14 -0.64 17.27
C CYS A 113 9.96 -1.25 16.13
N TYR A 114 9.99 -0.57 15.00
CA TYR A 114 10.91 -0.88 13.91
C TYR A 114 11.66 0.40 13.52
N ASP A 115 12.77 0.20 12.84
CA ASP A 115 13.68 1.23 12.37
C ASP A 115 13.98 0.92 10.89
N ASP A 116 13.68 1.88 10.00
CA ASP A 116 14.00 1.80 8.59
C ASP A 116 15.38 2.40 8.33
N LYS A 117 16.31 1.59 7.84
CA LYS A 117 17.66 2.06 7.51
C LYS A 117 17.65 2.88 6.21
N LEU A 118 17.73 4.21 6.34
CA LEU A 118 18.02 5.11 5.22
C LEU A 118 19.53 5.21 4.98
N ILE A 119 19.94 5.05 3.72
CA ILE A 119 21.35 5.16 3.32
C ILE A 119 21.50 6.41 2.44
N LEU A 120 22.50 7.22 2.74
CA LEU A 120 22.90 8.35 1.90
C LEU A 120 23.94 7.89 0.87
N ILE A 121 23.61 8.05 -0.40
CA ILE A 121 24.56 7.84 -1.50
C ILE A 121 25.25 9.17 -1.80
N LYS A 122 26.59 9.19 -1.69
CA LYS A 122 27.42 10.40 -1.90
C LYS A 122 27.89 10.59 -3.35
N GLU A 123 27.47 9.71 -4.26
CA GLU A 123 27.78 9.82 -5.68
C GLU A 123 26.90 10.89 -6.36
N ASN A 124 27.51 11.77 -7.14
CA ASN A 124 26.78 12.74 -7.95
C ASN A 124 26.13 12.04 -9.16
N LYS A 125 24.81 12.15 -9.27
CA LYS A 125 23.99 11.53 -10.33
C LYS A 125 22.82 12.45 -10.70
N THR A 126 22.31 12.30 -11.93
CA THR A 126 21.01 12.89 -12.29
C THR A 126 19.89 12.19 -11.49
N TRP A 127 18.72 12.81 -11.37
CA TRP A 127 17.59 12.19 -10.64
C TRP A 127 17.25 10.79 -11.18
N LYS A 128 17.26 10.65 -12.52
CA LYS A 128 16.95 9.37 -13.17
C LYS A 128 18.03 8.32 -12.92
N ASP A 129 19.31 8.69 -13.01
CA ASP A 129 20.40 7.75 -12.73
C ASP A 129 20.44 7.35 -11.25
N ALA A 130 20.10 8.26 -10.34
CA ALA A 130 19.97 7.96 -8.91
C ALA A 130 18.81 6.98 -8.64
N LEU A 131 17.68 7.17 -9.32
CA LEU A 131 16.55 6.26 -9.25
C LEU A 131 16.93 4.86 -9.70
N ASP A 132 17.51 4.74 -10.89
CA ASP A 132 17.86 3.45 -11.49
C ASP A 132 18.93 2.75 -10.62
N TYR A 133 19.94 3.50 -10.15
CA TYR A 133 20.96 2.99 -9.22
C TYR A 133 20.37 2.45 -7.90
N CYS A 134 19.44 3.17 -7.28
CA CYS A 134 18.79 2.72 -6.04
C CYS A 134 17.91 1.48 -6.24
N ARG A 135 17.31 1.31 -7.42
CA ARG A 135 16.49 0.12 -7.74
C ARG A 135 17.32 -1.10 -8.09
N GLU A 136 18.50 -0.91 -8.67
CA GLU A 136 19.41 -2.00 -9.02
C GLU A 136 20.19 -2.52 -7.82
N LEU A 137 20.69 -1.62 -6.97
CA LEU A 137 21.60 -1.98 -5.86
C LEU A 137 20.93 -1.99 -4.47
N TYR A 138 19.79 -1.33 -4.34
CA TYR A 138 19.06 -1.18 -3.08
C TYR A 138 17.57 -1.50 -3.27
N LYS A 139 16.68 -0.68 -2.69
CA LYS A 139 15.22 -0.84 -2.83
C LYS A 139 14.65 0.18 -3.81
N ASP A 140 14.70 1.45 -3.45
CA ASP A 140 14.27 2.58 -4.29
C ASP A 140 14.78 3.90 -3.67
N LEU A 141 14.59 5.02 -4.35
CA LEU A 141 14.72 6.35 -3.72
C LEU A 141 13.67 6.52 -2.61
N VAL A 142 14.02 7.31 -1.59
CA VAL A 142 13.16 7.49 -0.43
C VAL A 142 11.85 8.19 -0.80
N SER A 143 10.73 7.58 -0.40
CA SER A 143 9.41 8.19 -0.41
C SER A 143 9.09 8.71 0.99
N ILE A 144 8.59 9.96 1.09
CA ILE A 144 8.25 10.57 2.38
C ILE A 144 6.72 10.67 2.50
N THR A 145 6.12 9.72 3.21
CA THR A 145 4.68 9.60 3.43
C THR A 145 4.23 10.14 4.78
N ASN A 146 5.15 10.37 5.72
CA ASN A 146 4.85 10.85 7.07
C ASN A 146 5.94 11.76 7.67
N GLY A 147 5.64 12.38 8.81
CA GLY A 147 6.56 13.31 9.49
C GLY A 147 7.78 12.66 10.15
N TYR A 148 7.71 11.38 10.49
CA TYR A 148 8.85 10.63 11.04
C TYR A 148 9.90 10.40 9.94
N GLN A 149 9.50 9.91 8.77
CA GLN A 149 10.37 9.77 7.59
C GLN A 149 10.98 11.12 7.19
N GLN A 150 10.19 12.21 7.22
CA GLN A 150 10.72 13.56 6.94
C GLN A 150 11.87 13.92 7.88
N ARG A 151 11.71 13.69 9.19
CA ARG A 151 12.75 14.00 10.18
C ARG A 151 14.02 13.18 9.91
N TRP A 152 13.85 11.92 9.56
CA TRP A 152 14.97 11.01 9.33
C TRP A 152 15.73 11.34 8.06
N VAL A 153 15.03 11.62 6.97
CA VAL A 153 15.65 12.13 5.73
C VAL A 153 16.44 13.41 6.01
N GLN A 154 15.90 14.33 6.81
CA GLN A 154 16.59 15.57 7.18
C GLN A 154 17.88 15.30 7.98
N GLU A 155 17.84 14.42 8.98
CA GLU A 155 19.04 14.08 9.76
C GLU A 155 20.10 13.38 8.90
N THR A 156 19.69 12.44 8.04
CA THR A 156 20.60 11.75 7.13
C THR A 156 21.24 12.71 6.12
N ALA A 157 20.46 13.63 5.55
CA ALA A 157 20.93 14.60 4.55
C ALA A 157 21.98 15.59 5.09
N LYS A 158 22.08 15.81 6.41
CA LYS A 158 23.14 16.64 7.01
C LYS A 158 24.56 16.10 6.75
N ASN A 159 24.69 14.81 6.44
CA ASN A 159 25.97 14.18 6.13
C ASN A 159 26.33 14.22 4.64
N ALA A 160 25.52 14.90 3.82
CA ALA A 160 25.78 15.08 2.40
C ALA A 160 26.91 16.07 2.16
N ASP A 161 27.63 15.84 1.07
CA ASP A 161 28.71 16.73 0.64
C ASP A 161 28.17 17.91 -0.21
N SER A 162 26.85 17.95 -0.43
CA SER A 162 26.11 18.97 -1.16
C SER A 162 24.98 19.58 -0.31
N PRO A 163 24.55 20.81 -0.60
CA PRO A 163 23.41 21.43 0.07
C PRO A 163 22.05 20.76 -0.27
N TYR A 164 22.00 19.93 -1.31
CA TYR A 164 20.78 19.29 -1.81
C TYR A 164 21.03 17.82 -2.14
N VAL A 165 20.02 16.97 -1.91
CA VAL A 165 20.03 15.53 -2.22
C VAL A 165 18.75 15.14 -2.95
N TRP A 166 18.84 14.18 -3.87
CA TRP A 166 17.66 13.64 -4.56
C TRP A 166 16.81 12.78 -3.61
N ILE A 167 15.50 12.90 -3.77
CA ILE A 167 14.48 12.05 -3.13
C ILE A 167 13.55 11.49 -4.20
N GLY A 168 12.72 10.49 -3.85
CA GLY A 168 11.86 9.80 -4.80
C GLY A 168 10.64 10.58 -5.29
N LEU A 169 10.59 11.90 -5.11
CA LEU A 169 9.47 12.73 -5.56
C LEU A 169 9.72 13.23 -6.98
N SER A 170 8.81 12.98 -7.91
CA SER A 170 8.92 13.46 -9.30
C SER A 170 7.59 13.95 -9.85
N TYR A 171 7.65 14.89 -10.80
CA TYR A 171 6.47 15.41 -11.48
C TYR A 171 6.16 14.59 -12.73
N LYS A 172 4.93 14.12 -12.89
CA LYS A 172 4.46 13.42 -14.08
C LYS A 172 3.64 14.37 -14.94
N CYS A 173 4.27 14.93 -15.98
CA CYS A 173 3.64 15.89 -16.89
C CYS A 173 2.38 15.36 -17.56
N THR A 174 2.34 14.07 -17.91
CA THR A 174 1.15 13.43 -18.51
C THR A 174 -0.06 13.41 -17.58
N LEU A 175 0.17 13.46 -16.27
CA LEU A 175 -0.88 13.42 -15.25
C LEU A 175 -1.08 14.78 -14.55
N GLY A 176 -0.20 15.75 -14.79
CA GLY A 176 -0.25 17.06 -14.13
C GLY A 176 -0.09 16.99 -12.62
N LEU A 177 0.63 15.97 -12.09
CA LEU A 177 0.73 15.74 -10.65
C LEU A 177 2.08 15.17 -10.23
N TRP A 178 2.43 15.42 -8.97
CA TRP A 178 3.61 14.86 -8.31
C TRP A 178 3.32 13.44 -7.80
N LEU A 179 4.24 12.51 -8.04
CA LEU A 179 4.20 11.14 -7.54
C LEU A 179 5.51 10.80 -6.84
N TRP A 180 5.37 10.03 -5.76
CA TRP A 180 6.51 9.29 -5.20
C TRP A 180 6.83 8.10 -6.09
N VAL A 181 8.09 7.64 -6.10
CA VAL A 181 8.55 6.43 -6.81
C VAL A 181 7.81 5.15 -6.40
N SER A 182 7.12 5.18 -5.26
CA SER A 182 6.21 4.15 -4.77
C SER A 182 4.80 4.20 -5.37
N ASP A 183 4.58 5.04 -6.39
CA ASP A 183 3.30 5.24 -7.11
C ASP A 183 2.14 5.77 -6.25
N TYR A 184 2.42 6.27 -5.03
CA TYR A 184 1.42 6.93 -4.19
C TYR A 184 1.16 8.38 -4.59
N VAL A 185 -0.12 8.78 -4.53
CA VAL A 185 -0.52 10.19 -4.59
C VAL A 185 0.03 10.92 -3.35
N VAL A 186 0.62 12.10 -3.56
CA VAL A 186 1.29 12.86 -2.50
C VAL A 186 0.28 13.39 -1.48
N CYS A 187 0.14 12.70 -0.34
CA CYS A 187 -0.68 13.11 0.80
C CYS A 187 0.09 14.02 1.78
N TYR A 188 1.38 13.77 1.99
CA TYR A 188 2.26 14.56 2.84
C TYR A 188 3.12 15.52 2.01
N LYS A 189 3.17 16.80 2.39
CA LYS A 189 3.84 17.88 1.64
C LYS A 189 4.55 18.82 2.60
N LYS A 190 5.85 19.05 2.38
CA LYS A 190 6.65 20.01 3.15
C LYS A 190 7.62 20.76 2.23
N TRP A 191 7.07 21.64 1.40
CA TRP A 191 7.82 22.41 0.41
C TRP A 191 8.61 23.56 1.06
N ALA A 192 9.67 24.00 0.40
CA ALA A 192 10.39 25.22 0.76
C ALA A 192 9.48 26.45 0.57
N THR A 193 9.83 27.57 1.20
CA THR A 193 9.09 28.84 1.13
C THR A 193 8.93 29.38 -0.30
N GLU A 194 9.83 28.99 -1.20
CA GLU A 194 9.82 29.35 -2.63
C GLU A 194 8.75 28.60 -3.44
N GLY A 195 8.06 27.61 -2.83
CA GLY A 195 6.94 26.90 -3.46
C GLY A 195 7.37 25.69 -4.30
N LYS A 196 6.47 25.23 -5.17
CA LYS A 196 6.73 24.14 -6.13
C LYS A 196 6.98 24.73 -7.51
N THR A 197 7.89 24.13 -8.26
CA THR A 197 8.07 24.43 -9.68
C THR A 197 7.44 23.32 -10.51
N GLU A 198 6.40 23.63 -11.28
CA GLU A 198 5.64 22.68 -12.11
C GLU A 198 6.05 22.81 -13.59
N GLY A 199 7.35 22.96 -13.83
CA GLY A 199 7.93 23.08 -15.17
C GLY A 199 8.44 21.73 -15.67
N CYS A 200 8.02 21.32 -16.87
CA CYS A 200 8.51 20.10 -17.53
C CYS A 200 9.92 20.27 -18.13
N ASP A 201 10.52 21.45 -18.00
CA ASP A 201 11.77 21.86 -18.66
C ASP A 201 12.98 21.95 -17.72
N MET A 202 12.90 21.35 -16.53
CA MET A 202 14.01 21.32 -15.58
C MET A 202 14.39 19.88 -15.22
N SER A 203 14.74 19.11 -16.24
CA SER A 203 15.76 18.08 -16.10
C SER A 203 17.13 18.76 -16.19
N VAL A 204 17.62 19.23 -15.04
CA VAL A 204 19.06 19.42 -14.80
C VAL A 204 19.38 18.77 -13.46
#